data_AF-A0A2K9ZCW7-F1
#
_entry.id   AF-A0A2K9ZCW7-F1
#
_cell.length_a   1.000
_cell.length_b   1.000
_cell.length_c   1.000
_cell.angle_alpha   90.00
_cell.angle_beta   90.00
_cell.angle_gamma   90.00
#
_symmetry.space_group_name_H-M   'P 1'
#
loop_
_entity.id
_entity.type
_entity.pdbx_description
1 polymer ?
#
loop_
_entity_poly.entity_id
_entity_poly.type
_entity_poly.pdbx_seq_one_letter_code
_entity_poly.pdbx_strand_id
1 'polypeptide(L)'
;MVIQGTEMAKLKIGDVIEIKTVKGLAYAHYAHKHKQYGALLRVFGRLFRSRPDSFTDLVSQQPAFMCFFPLNAAVDQSIVTIVDNVALSSDAKEFPTFRTGIVDPATRKVGAWWLWDGEKEWRIGQLPAELRHLPIRGVWNDTLLIERIESGWTPEIDPT
;
A
#
# COMPACT_ATOMS: atom_id res chain seq x y z
N MET A 1 -28.12 12.46 -27.84
CA MET A 1 -26.70 12.24 -27.48
C MET A 1 -26.70 11.61 -26.10
N VAL A 2 -26.60 10.29 -26.01
CA VAL A 2 -26.59 9.58 -24.73
C VAL A 2 -25.19 9.75 -24.14
N ILE A 3 -25.09 10.43 -23.01
CA ILE A 3 -23.86 10.42 -22.22
C ILE A 3 -23.77 8.98 -21.68
N GLN A 4 -22.88 8.17 -22.28
CA GLN A 4 -22.51 6.89 -21.69
C GLN A 4 -21.88 7.21 -20.34
N GLY A 5 -22.62 6.98 -19.26
CA GLY A 5 -22.05 6.95 -17.93
C GLY A 5 -20.99 5.86 -17.92
N THR A 6 -19.73 6.24 -17.69
CA THR A 6 -18.66 5.30 -17.39
C THR A 6 -19.12 4.41 -16.25
N GLU A 7 -19.33 3.12 -16.54
CA GLU A 7 -19.55 2.11 -15.53
C GLU A 7 -18.35 2.16 -14.58
N MET A 8 -18.56 2.58 -13.33
CA MET A 8 -17.47 2.64 -12.35
C MET A 8 -16.94 1.23 -12.17
N ALA A 9 -15.70 1.00 -12.58
CA ALA A 9 -15.06 -0.31 -12.47
C ALA A 9 -15.03 -0.71 -11.00
N LYS A 10 -15.85 -1.69 -10.62
CA LYS A 10 -15.91 -2.19 -9.25
C LYS A 10 -14.57 -2.82 -8.91
N LEU A 11 -13.89 -2.27 -7.90
CA LEU A 11 -12.62 -2.77 -7.39
C LEU A 11 -12.69 -4.26 -7.04
N LYS A 12 -11.68 -5.02 -7.44
CA LYS A 12 -11.52 -6.45 -7.17
C LYS A 12 -10.15 -6.74 -6.58
N ILE A 13 -10.11 -7.65 -5.61
CA ILE A 13 -8.85 -8.20 -5.15
C ILE A 13 -8.09 -8.77 -6.35
N GLY A 14 -6.80 -8.45 -6.46
CA GLY A 14 -5.98 -8.78 -7.61
C GLY A 14 -5.81 -7.64 -8.62
N ASP A 15 -6.56 -6.53 -8.50
CA ASP A 15 -6.40 -5.39 -9.40
C ASP A 15 -4.98 -4.81 -9.33
N VAL A 16 -4.38 -4.61 -10.50
CA VAL A 16 -3.10 -3.92 -10.67
C VAL A 16 -3.39 -2.44 -10.91
N ILE A 17 -2.83 -1.61 -10.04
CA ILE A 17 -3.07 -0.17 -9.96
C ILE A 17 -1.83 0.54 -10.49
N GLU A 18 -1.99 1.29 -11.58
CA GLU A 18 -0.97 2.19 -12.11
C GLU A 18 -1.04 3.53 -11.39
N ILE A 19 0.12 3.99 -10.92
CA ILE A 19 0.32 5.24 -10.20
C ILE A 19 1.32 6.08 -11.00
N LYS A 20 0.88 7.24 -11.47
CA LYS A 20 1.76 8.18 -12.18
C LYS A 20 2.60 8.95 -11.16
N THR A 21 3.91 9.01 -11.41
CA THR A 21 4.87 9.78 -10.63
C THR A 21 5.72 10.64 -11.55
N VAL A 22 6.46 11.61 -11.02
CA VAL A 22 7.41 12.40 -11.82
C VAL A 22 8.61 11.57 -12.29
N LYS A 23 8.84 10.40 -11.68
CA LYS A 23 9.95 9.48 -11.99
C LYS A 23 9.54 8.33 -12.92
N GLY A 24 8.29 8.28 -13.36
CA GLY A 24 7.73 7.24 -14.22
C GLY A 24 6.45 6.63 -13.66
N LEU A 25 6.09 5.46 -14.18
CA LEU A 25 4.95 4.67 -13.74
C LEU A 25 5.37 3.72 -12.63
N ALA A 26 4.67 3.82 -11.51
CA ALA A 26 4.74 2.87 -10.42
C ALA A 26 3.48 1.99 -10.43
N TYR A 27 3.56 0.85 -9.75
CA TYR A 27 2.44 -0.09 -9.70
C TYR A 27 2.24 -0.61 -8.28
N ALA A 28 0.97 -0.86 -7.97
CA ALA A 28 0.56 -1.54 -6.76
C ALA A 28 -0.44 -2.65 -7.07
N HIS A 29 -0.55 -3.60 -6.15
CA HIS A 29 -1.51 -4.71 -6.23
C HIS A 29 -2.52 -4.59 -5.11
N TYR A 30 -3.81 -4.55 -5.44
CA TYR A 30 -4.88 -4.50 -4.45
C TYR A 30 -5.08 -5.88 -3.81
N ALA A 31 -4.56 -6.04 -2.59
CA ALA A 31 -4.41 -7.35 -1.96
C ALA A 31 -5.56 -7.69 -1.00
N HIS A 32 -6.02 -6.73 -0.21
CA HIS A 32 -7.04 -6.99 0.82
C HIS A 32 -7.99 -5.81 1.00
N LYS A 33 -9.22 -6.09 1.43
CA LYS A 33 -10.16 -5.07 1.90
C LYS A 33 -10.38 -5.22 3.41
N HIS A 34 -9.89 -4.27 4.19
CA HIS A 34 -10.18 -4.21 5.62
C HIS A 34 -11.44 -3.35 5.87
N LYS A 35 -12.30 -3.79 6.80
CA LYS A 35 -13.59 -3.12 7.08
C LYS A 35 -13.43 -1.65 7.50
N GLN A 36 -12.43 -1.35 8.33
CA GLN A 36 -12.18 -0.01 8.87
C GLN A 36 -11.17 0.80 8.07
N TYR A 37 -10.15 0.15 7.50
CA TYR A 37 -9.01 0.83 6.87
C TYR A 37 -9.12 0.90 5.35
N GLY A 38 -10.07 0.16 4.75
CA GLY A 38 -10.30 0.17 3.31
C GLY A 38 -9.34 -0.74 2.54
N ALA A 39 -8.88 -0.27 1.38
CA ALA A 39 -8.07 -1.07 0.48
C ALA A 39 -6.62 -1.14 0.94
N LEU A 40 -6.06 -2.35 1.01
CA LEU A 40 -4.64 -2.59 1.26
C LEU A 40 -3.92 -2.82 -0.06
N LEU A 41 -2.94 -1.96 -0.33
CA LEU A 41 -2.09 -2.03 -1.50
C LEU A 41 -0.74 -2.67 -1.15
N ARG A 42 -0.24 -3.55 -2.03
CA ARG A 42 1.16 -3.98 -2.11
C ARG A 42 1.85 -3.13 -3.16
N VAL A 43 2.70 -2.18 -2.77
CA VAL A 43 3.35 -1.23 -3.69
C VAL A 43 4.73 -1.75 -4.08
N PHE A 44 5.03 -1.80 -5.37
CA PHE A 44 6.31 -2.33 -5.86
C PHE A 44 7.31 -1.21 -6.12
N GLY A 45 8.60 -1.44 -5.80
CA GLY A 45 9.64 -0.42 -5.88
C GLY A 45 10.15 -0.12 -7.29
N ARG A 46 9.85 -0.96 -8.27
CA ARG A 46 10.31 -0.77 -9.65
C ARG A 46 9.48 0.30 -10.36
N LEU A 47 10.16 1.29 -10.93
CA LEU A 47 9.57 2.32 -11.80
C LEU A 47 9.76 1.97 -13.28
N PHE A 48 8.77 2.34 -14.10
CA PHE A 48 8.74 2.07 -15.52
C PHE A 48 8.59 3.36 -16.34
N ARG A 49 9.27 3.44 -17.50
CA ARG A 49 9.08 4.58 -18.42
C ARG A 49 7.78 4.50 -19.22
N SER A 50 7.31 3.27 -19.46
CA SER A 50 6.07 2.95 -20.16
C SER A 50 5.44 1.73 -19.52
N ARG A 51 4.14 1.55 -19.71
CA ARG A 51 3.41 0.40 -19.16
C ARG A 51 4.01 -0.91 -19.68
N PRO A 52 4.29 -1.91 -18.81
CA PRO A 52 4.73 -3.23 -19.26
C PRO A 52 3.57 -4.01 -19.89
N ASP A 53 3.88 -4.94 -20.78
CA ASP A 53 2.86 -5.77 -21.46
C ASP A 53 2.25 -6.84 -20.53
N SER A 54 2.91 -7.14 -19.41
CA SER A 54 2.47 -8.11 -18.41
C SER A 54 2.91 -7.68 -17.01
N PHE A 55 2.08 -8.01 -16.01
CA PHE A 55 2.33 -7.72 -14.60
C PHE A 55 2.67 -8.95 -13.76
N THR A 56 2.63 -10.16 -14.33
CA THR A 56 2.85 -11.43 -13.59
C THR A 56 4.17 -11.43 -12.81
N ASP A 57 5.27 -11.03 -13.46
CA ASP A 57 6.60 -10.96 -12.84
C ASP A 57 6.73 -9.85 -11.81
N LEU A 58 5.91 -8.80 -11.91
CA LEU A 58 5.93 -7.69 -10.96
C LEU A 58 5.17 -8.08 -9.68
N VAL A 59 3.96 -8.64 -9.83
CA VAL A 59 3.11 -8.98 -8.68
C VAL A 59 3.62 -10.16 -7.86
N SER A 60 4.50 -10.99 -8.45
CA SER A 60 5.19 -12.09 -7.78
C SER A 60 6.36 -11.63 -6.89
N GLN A 61 6.83 -10.39 -7.04
CA GLN A 61 7.89 -9.83 -6.21
C GLN A 61 7.37 -9.44 -4.83
N GLN A 62 8.31 -9.30 -3.88
CA GLN A 62 7.99 -8.64 -2.61
C GLN A 62 7.71 -7.16 -2.84
N PRO A 63 6.66 -6.59 -2.23
CA PRO A 63 6.42 -5.16 -2.33
C PRO A 63 7.51 -4.39 -1.59
N ALA A 64 7.81 -3.19 -2.06
CA ALA A 64 8.66 -2.24 -1.34
C ALA A 64 8.01 -1.79 -0.02
N PHE A 65 6.68 -1.65 -0.02
CA PHE A 65 5.89 -1.44 1.18
C PHE A 65 4.41 -1.79 0.95
N MET A 66 3.66 -1.86 2.05
CA MET A 66 2.21 -2.01 2.01
C MET A 66 1.54 -0.88 2.79
N CYS A 67 0.41 -0.38 2.30
CA CYS A 67 -0.33 0.70 2.95
C CYS A 67 -1.84 0.57 2.70
N PHE A 68 -2.64 1.08 3.64
CA PHE A 68 -4.06 1.30 3.36
C PHE A 68 -4.24 2.59 2.56
N PHE A 69 -5.16 2.56 1.60
CA PHE A 69 -5.34 3.64 0.65
C PHE A 69 -6.83 3.80 0.30
N PRO A 70 -7.36 5.03 0.15
CA PRO A 70 -8.72 5.28 -0.30
C PRO A 70 -8.88 5.01 -1.82
N LEU A 71 -8.62 3.76 -2.23
CA LEU A 71 -8.50 3.36 -3.63
C LEU A 71 -9.74 3.71 -4.47
N ASN A 72 -10.94 3.55 -3.92
CA ASN A 72 -12.17 3.86 -4.67
C ASN A 72 -12.22 5.33 -5.06
N ALA A 73 -12.01 6.22 -4.09
CA ALA A 73 -11.99 7.67 -4.35
C ALA A 73 -10.87 8.05 -5.33
N ALA A 74 -9.70 7.42 -5.22
CA ALA A 74 -8.58 7.68 -6.10
C ALA A 74 -8.82 7.23 -7.56
N VAL A 75 -9.53 6.11 -7.76
CA VAL A 75 -9.97 5.66 -9.08
C VAL A 75 -11.06 6.59 -9.63
N ASP A 76 -12.06 6.92 -8.82
CA ASP A 76 -13.17 7.81 -9.21
C ASP A 76 -12.67 9.19 -9.63
N GLN A 77 -11.62 9.69 -8.97
CA GLN A 77 -10.97 10.97 -9.27
C GLN A 77 -9.86 10.86 -10.33
N SER A 78 -9.66 9.68 -10.92
CA SER A 78 -8.60 9.42 -11.92
C SER A 78 -7.17 9.75 -11.44
N ILE A 79 -6.93 9.68 -10.14
CA ILE A 79 -5.59 9.81 -9.53
C ILE A 79 -4.76 8.56 -9.84
N VAL A 80 -5.38 7.39 -9.80
CA VAL A 80 -4.79 6.11 -10.17
C VAL A 80 -5.65 5.40 -11.22
N THR A 81 -5.10 4.42 -11.92
CA THR A 81 -5.82 3.67 -12.95
C THR A 81 -5.68 2.17 -12.72
N ILE A 82 -6.78 1.43 -12.81
CA ILE A 82 -6.74 -0.05 -12.85
C ILE A 82 -6.33 -0.46 -14.27
N VAL A 83 -5.26 -1.24 -14.39
CA VAL A 83 -4.66 -1.58 -15.69
C VAL A 83 -4.65 -3.07 -16.00
N ASP A 84 -4.81 -3.92 -14.99
CA ASP A 84 -4.90 -5.38 -15.12
C ASP A 84 -5.55 -5.97 -13.86
N ASN A 85 -5.84 -7.27 -13.86
CA ASN A 85 -6.21 -8.05 -12.69
C ASN A 85 -5.41 -9.37 -12.69
N VAL A 86 -4.50 -9.49 -11.73
CA VAL A 86 -3.63 -10.67 -11.58
C VAL A 86 -3.88 -11.31 -10.23
N ALA A 87 -4.00 -12.64 -10.18
CA ALA A 87 -4.22 -13.35 -8.92
C ALA A 87 -3.07 -13.13 -7.93
N LEU A 88 -3.39 -13.04 -6.64
CA LEU A 88 -2.40 -13.02 -5.57
C LEU A 88 -1.67 -14.36 -5.48
N SER A 89 -0.36 -14.32 -5.23
CA SER A 89 0.41 -15.49 -4.79
C SER A 89 -0.12 -16.02 -3.45
N SER A 90 0.23 -17.26 -3.08
CA SER A 90 -0.16 -17.85 -1.79
C SER A 90 0.13 -16.91 -0.62
N ASP A 91 1.35 -16.38 -0.58
CA ASP A 91 1.85 -15.57 0.53
C ASP A 91 1.16 -14.21 0.59
N ALA A 92 0.78 -13.65 -0.58
CA ALA A 92 0.09 -12.37 -0.66
C ALA A 92 -1.40 -12.47 -0.28
N LYS A 93 -1.96 -13.68 -0.16
CA LYS A 93 -3.33 -13.91 0.33
C LYS A 93 -3.42 -13.89 1.86
N GLU A 94 -2.30 -13.94 2.57
CA GLU A 94 -2.30 -13.73 4.01
C GLU A 94 -2.35 -12.24 4.32
N PHE A 95 -3.11 -11.86 5.35
CA PHE A 95 -3.14 -10.47 5.80
C PHE A 95 -1.84 -10.17 6.56
N PRO A 96 -1.13 -9.08 6.24
CA PRO A 96 0.17 -8.83 6.85
C PRO A 96 0.02 -8.31 8.28
N THR A 97 1.02 -8.61 9.11
CA THR A 97 1.18 -7.94 10.40
C THR A 97 1.74 -6.54 10.18
N PHE A 98 1.12 -5.53 10.80
CA PHE A 98 1.58 -4.15 10.81
C PHE A 98 2.23 -3.80 12.13
N ARG A 99 3.13 -2.80 12.10
CA ARG A 99 3.63 -2.13 13.29
C ARG A 99 3.00 -0.74 13.45
N THR A 100 2.90 -0.28 14.68
CA THR A 100 2.49 1.10 14.98
C THR A 100 3.24 1.62 16.20
N GLY A 101 3.70 2.87 16.11
CA GLY A 101 4.38 3.56 17.19
C GLY A 101 3.40 4.44 17.95
N ILE A 102 3.35 4.28 19.27
CA ILE A 102 2.59 5.16 20.15
C ILE A 102 3.50 6.28 20.60
N VAL A 103 3.19 7.50 20.17
CA VAL A 103 3.92 8.70 20.54
C VAL A 103 3.64 9.03 22.00
N ASP A 104 4.71 9.19 22.77
CA ASP A 104 4.65 9.74 24.12
C ASP A 104 4.35 11.25 24.01
N PRO A 105 3.23 11.75 24.57
CA PRO A 105 2.86 13.15 24.48
C PRO A 105 3.89 14.12 25.08
N ALA A 106 4.63 13.69 26.12
CA ALA A 106 5.61 14.52 26.81
C ALA A 106 6.92 14.63 26.02
N THR A 107 7.39 13.53 25.44
CA THR A 107 8.67 13.52 24.71
C THR A 107 8.52 13.76 23.21
N ARG A 108 7.31 13.63 22.67
CA ARG A 108 6.99 13.67 21.23
C ARG A 108 7.72 12.60 20.41
N LYS A 109 8.27 11.57 21.07
CA LYS A 109 8.94 10.42 20.46
C LYS A 109 8.07 9.17 20.61
N VAL A 110 8.32 8.14 19.80
CA VAL A 110 7.64 6.85 19.98
C VAL A 110 8.08 6.23 21.31
N GLY A 111 7.15 6.11 22.26
CA GLY A 111 7.39 5.57 23.60
C GLY A 111 7.13 4.06 23.70
N ALA A 112 6.30 3.51 22.81
CA ALA A 112 6.07 2.08 22.71
C ALA A 112 5.60 1.65 21.32
N TRP A 113 5.98 0.43 20.94
CA TRP A 113 5.57 -0.21 19.70
C TRP A 113 4.56 -1.31 19.94
N TRP A 114 3.65 -1.44 18.98
CA TRP A 114 2.60 -2.45 18.93
C TRP A 114 2.59 -3.12 17.56
N LEU A 115 2.17 -4.37 17.54
CA LEU A 115 1.88 -5.13 16.33
C LEU A 115 0.37 -5.33 16.18
N TRP A 116 -0.09 -5.49 14.95
CA TRP A 116 -1.48 -5.74 14.61
C TRP A 116 -1.60 -6.64 13.39
N ASP A 117 -2.32 -7.75 13.49
CA ASP A 117 -2.46 -8.76 12.42
C ASP A 117 -3.69 -8.58 11.52
N GLY A 118 -4.41 -7.46 11.66
CA GLY A 118 -5.69 -7.24 11.01
C GLY A 118 -6.89 -7.43 11.96
N GLU A 119 -6.71 -8.14 13.06
CA GLU A 119 -7.77 -8.41 14.04
C GLU A 119 -7.35 -8.07 15.47
N LYS A 120 -6.20 -8.58 15.91
CA LYS A 120 -5.67 -8.44 17.25
C LYS A 120 -4.48 -7.50 17.25
N GLU A 121 -4.36 -6.73 18.33
CA GLU A 121 -3.18 -5.90 18.58
C GLU A 121 -2.50 -6.29 19.89
N TRP A 122 -1.17 -6.22 19.92
CA TRP A 122 -0.39 -6.52 21.11
C TRP A 122 0.87 -5.65 21.18
N ARG A 123 1.24 -5.28 22.41
CA ARG A 123 2.39 -4.43 22.70
C ARG A 123 3.67 -5.24 22.67
N ILE A 124 4.70 -4.70 22.02
CA ILE A 124 6.07 -5.27 22.00
C ILE A 124 7.09 -4.37 22.72
N GLY A 125 6.71 -3.14 23.08
CA GLY A 125 7.58 -2.23 23.82
C GLY A 125 8.57 -1.54 22.88
N GLN A 126 9.78 -2.08 22.72
CA GLN A 126 10.75 -1.59 21.73
C GLN A 126 10.52 -2.27 20.38
N LEU A 127 10.89 -1.61 19.28
CA LEU A 127 10.84 -2.22 17.94
C LEU A 127 12.19 -2.88 17.64
N PRO A 128 12.25 -4.22 17.59
CA PRO A 128 13.44 -4.94 17.17
C PRO A 128 13.80 -4.61 15.71
N ALA A 129 15.09 -4.66 15.36
CA ALA A 129 15.57 -4.32 14.03
C ALA A 129 14.95 -5.22 12.95
N GLU A 130 14.80 -6.50 13.26
CA GLU A 130 14.20 -7.52 12.41
C GLU A 130 12.72 -7.26 12.12
N LEU A 131 12.02 -6.41 12.88
CA LEU A 131 10.61 -6.07 12.63
C LEU A 131 10.44 -4.72 11.92
N ARG A 132 11.52 -3.99 11.60
CA ARG A 132 11.40 -2.69 10.91
C ARG A 132 10.79 -2.81 9.51
N HIS A 133 10.93 -3.97 8.87
CA HIS A 133 10.36 -4.27 7.55
C HIS A 133 8.84 -4.35 7.56
N LEU A 134 8.20 -4.54 8.73
CA LEU A 134 6.75 -4.62 8.81
C LEU A 134 6.11 -3.30 8.36
N PRO A 135 5.00 -3.35 7.60
CA PRO A 135 4.30 -2.16 7.16
C PRO A 135 3.78 -1.35 8.35
N ILE A 136 3.73 -0.02 8.18
CA ILE A 136 3.25 0.90 9.22
C ILE A 136 1.72 0.97 9.13
N ARG A 137 1.04 0.74 10.25
CA ARG A 137 -0.44 0.82 10.33
C ARG A 137 -0.90 2.26 10.10
N GLY A 138 -1.58 2.51 8.99
CA GLY A 138 -2.19 3.80 8.69
C GLY A 138 -2.84 3.84 7.30
N VAL A 139 -3.81 4.74 7.12
CA VAL A 139 -4.37 5.07 5.81
C VAL A 139 -3.61 6.25 5.24
N TRP A 140 -3.08 6.09 4.04
CA TRP A 140 -2.28 7.11 3.36
C TRP A 140 -3.12 7.78 2.27
N ASN A 141 -2.93 9.09 2.10
CA ASN A 141 -3.47 9.80 0.94
C ASN A 141 -2.54 9.62 -0.28
N ASP A 142 -3.00 10.08 -1.43
CA ASP A 142 -2.29 10.03 -2.71
C ASP A 142 -0.96 10.79 -2.65
N THR A 143 -0.93 11.95 -2.00
CA THR A 143 0.28 12.76 -1.86
C THR A 143 1.39 11.98 -1.14
N LEU A 144 1.09 11.39 0.02
CA LEU A 144 2.07 10.60 0.77
C LEU A 144 2.46 9.33 0.01
N LEU A 145 1.50 8.64 -0.62
CA LEU A 145 1.79 7.46 -1.43
C LEU A 145 2.82 7.77 -2.53
N ILE A 146 2.60 8.84 -3.30
CA ILE A 146 3.49 9.26 -4.39
C ILE A 146 4.85 9.69 -3.83
N GLU A 147 4.89 10.48 -2.75
CA GLU A 147 6.14 10.91 -2.12
C GLU A 147 7.00 9.71 -1.71
N ARG A 148 6.40 8.69 -1.07
CA ARG A 148 7.13 7.48 -0.64
C ARG A 148 7.67 6.67 -1.82
N ILE A 149 6.90 6.54 -2.89
CA ILE A 149 7.35 5.89 -4.13
C ILE A 149 8.54 6.66 -4.72
N GLU A 150 8.40 7.98 -4.86
CA GLU A 150 9.40 8.83 -5.49
C GLU A 150 10.69 8.90 -4.66
N SER A 151 10.61 8.94 -3.34
CA SER A 151 11.79 8.95 -2.47
C SER A 151 12.49 7.59 -2.37
N GLY A 152 11.89 6.52 -2.92
CA GLY A 152 12.37 5.15 -2.75
C GLY A 152 12.27 4.69 -1.29
N TRP A 153 11.27 5.18 -0.55
CA TRP A 153 11.09 4.84 0.85
C TRP A 153 10.66 3.39 1.04
N THR A 154 11.14 2.79 2.14
CA THR A 154 10.67 1.50 2.64
C THR A 154 10.46 1.58 4.16
N PRO A 155 9.69 0.66 4.77
CA PRO A 155 9.42 0.69 6.21
C PRO A 155 10.69 0.62 7.06
N GLU A 156 11.74 -0.04 6.58
CA GLU A 156 13.01 -0.20 7.29
C GLU A 156 13.72 1.13 7.57
N ILE A 157 13.65 2.05 6.60
CA ILE A 157 14.31 3.36 6.64
C ILE A 157 13.40 4.47 7.16
N ASP A 158 12.21 4.14 7.63
CA ASP A 158 11.33 5.11 8.26
C ASP A 158 12.00 5.73 9.50
N PRO A 159 11.98 7.08 9.65
CA PRO A 159 12.74 7.77 10.69
C PRO A 159 12.16 7.63 12.10
N THR A 160 11.00 6.96 12.26
CA THR A 160 10.33 6.79 13.55
C THR A 160 10.92 5.69 14.44
#